data_AF-A0A835H103-F1
#
_entry.id   AF-A0A835H103-F1
#
_cell.length_a   1.000
_cell.length_b   1.000
_cell.length_c   1.000
_cell.angle_alpha   90.00
_cell.angle_beta   90.00
_cell.angle_gamma   90.00
#
_symmetry.space_group_name_H-M   'P 1'
#
loop_
_entity.id
_entity.type
_entity.pdbx_description
1 polymer ?
#
loop_
_entity_poly.entity_id
_entity_poly.type
_entity_poly.pdbx_seq_one_letter_code
_entity_poly.pdbx_strand_id
1 'polypeptide(L)'
;MEKKEDIPNATLPEAIIEDILIRLPLKSLARFRCVSKKWNDLSRDSRFIQMHNTHSKNRNQLYLLTDYNEEPNPGLLDLMELSIDIKSCPECVVLGDCNGVFLVYKIYDNHLPDTYWLLNPCTGECVMFPEPPCEDIDLQYNKDNIHYGFGYSENDKDYKVVRIRSICVKEGHAIPIEVMVYTLRSNSWRKIKNSGDVHVPFILQELKARGERGAHVNGFVHWAASDFCIDWRDQEEWSEMYELKDHTSSKIIAFDFGSDTFQEVPYPEYYGVNLFDHIGICTLDGNLCLHVYGNSWTHIWVMREYGLRESWTKLCFVSGPILHPFRILHFTNADEKLSLLLQFRHLYFTSERRLEKVYDLIGHPTSQATLYVESLVGLTQR
;
A
#
# COMPACT_ATOMS: atom_id res chain seq x y z
N MET A 1 68.03 -10.15 -8.90
CA MET A 1 66.91 -9.34 -9.43
C MET A 1 65.92 -10.31 -10.04
N GLU A 2 65.00 -10.84 -9.22
CA GLU A 2 63.88 -11.63 -9.71
C GLU A 2 62.81 -10.66 -10.22
N LYS A 3 62.42 -10.82 -11.48
CA LYS A 3 61.25 -10.13 -12.04
C LYS A 3 60.02 -10.67 -11.31
N LYS A 4 59.33 -9.81 -10.56
CA LYS A 4 57.93 -10.06 -10.18
C LYS A 4 57.14 -10.19 -11.48
N GLU A 5 56.61 -11.38 -11.74
CA GLU A 5 55.54 -11.56 -12.72
C GLU A 5 54.32 -10.78 -12.21
N ASP A 6 53.90 -9.77 -12.97
CA ASP A 6 52.62 -9.10 -12.74
C ASP A 6 51.52 -10.13 -12.99
N ILE A 7 50.90 -10.58 -11.90
CA ILE A 7 49.64 -11.32 -11.95
C ILE A 7 48.65 -10.38 -12.63
N PRO A 8 48.02 -10.75 -13.77
CA PRO A 8 47.04 -9.88 -14.40
C PRO A 8 45.95 -9.60 -13.37
N ASN A 9 45.67 -8.31 -13.14
CA ASN A 9 44.58 -7.87 -12.27
C ASN A 9 43.30 -8.61 -12.69
N ALA A 10 42.95 -9.66 -11.94
CA ALA A 10 41.75 -10.44 -12.18
C ALA A 10 40.56 -9.58 -11.76
N THR A 11 40.07 -8.76 -12.68
CA THR A 11 38.86 -7.99 -12.49
C THR A 11 37.66 -8.91 -12.65
N LEU A 12 36.86 -9.01 -11.59
CA LEU A 12 35.58 -9.70 -11.65
C LEU A 12 34.71 -9.09 -12.76
N PRO A 13 33.98 -9.90 -13.55
CA PRO A 13 33.04 -9.39 -14.52
C PRO A 13 31.98 -8.50 -13.85
N GLU A 14 31.53 -7.46 -14.56
CA GLU A 14 30.58 -6.47 -14.03
C GLU A 14 29.28 -7.08 -13.53
N ALA A 15 28.73 -8.06 -14.26
CA ALA A 15 27.54 -8.80 -13.85
C ALA A 15 27.71 -9.52 -12.50
N ILE A 16 28.92 -10.02 -12.19
CA ILE A 16 29.20 -10.70 -10.92
C ILE A 16 29.31 -9.67 -9.79
N ILE A 17 29.90 -8.50 -10.06
CA ILE A 17 29.93 -7.40 -9.10
C ILE A 17 28.51 -6.95 -8.78
N GLU A 18 27.66 -6.77 -9.79
CA GLU A 18 26.25 -6.43 -9.59
C GLU A 18 25.53 -7.49 -8.72
N ASP A 19 25.68 -8.78 -9.03
CA ASP A 19 25.06 -9.87 -8.26
C ASP A 19 25.55 -9.90 -6.79
N ILE A 20 26.82 -9.60 -6.55
CA ILE A 20 27.34 -9.46 -5.18
C ILE A 20 26.69 -8.27 -4.48
N LEU A 21 26.66 -7.11 -5.14
CA LEU A 21 26.16 -5.87 -4.55
C LEU A 21 24.66 -5.93 -4.25
N ILE A 22 23.82 -6.52 -5.12
CA ILE A 22 22.37 -6.65 -4.87
C ILE A 22 22.04 -7.49 -3.62
N ARG A 23 22.96 -8.36 -3.17
CA ARG A 23 22.78 -9.20 -1.97
C ARG A 23 23.12 -8.46 -0.67
N LEU A 24 23.81 -7.32 -0.75
CA LEU A 24 24.28 -6.60 0.43
C LEU A 24 23.15 -5.79 1.11
N PRO A 25 23.20 -5.62 2.45
CA PRO A 25 22.32 -4.67 3.14
C PRO A 25 22.51 -3.24 2.64
N LEU A 26 21.48 -2.40 2.71
CA LEU A 26 21.58 -1.02 2.20
C LEU A 26 22.63 -0.19 2.92
N LYS A 27 22.80 -0.37 4.23
CA LYS A 27 23.88 0.30 4.98
C LYS A 27 25.26 0.01 4.42
N SER A 28 25.49 -1.19 3.85
CA SER A 28 26.74 -1.51 3.17
C SER A 28 26.81 -0.86 1.79
N LEU A 29 25.73 -0.92 1.00
CA LEU A 29 25.68 -0.28 -0.31
C LEU A 29 25.86 1.25 -0.25
N ALA A 30 25.26 1.90 0.74
CA ALA A 30 25.42 3.33 0.97
C ALA A 30 26.89 3.71 1.25
N ARG A 31 27.60 2.93 2.07
CA ARG A 31 29.04 3.10 2.32
C ARG A 31 29.88 2.86 1.06
N PHE A 32 29.44 1.92 0.22
CA PHE A 32 30.13 1.52 -1.00
C PHE A 32 30.08 2.56 -2.12
N ARG A 33 29.18 3.55 -2.02
CA ARG A 33 29.21 4.77 -2.84
C ARG A 33 30.55 5.51 -2.77
N CYS A 34 31.25 5.41 -1.64
CA CYS A 34 32.54 6.07 -1.45
C CYS A 34 33.74 5.29 -2.03
N VAL A 35 33.54 4.06 -2.53
CA VAL A 35 34.63 3.19 -3.00
C VAL A 35 35.08 3.56 -4.41
N SER A 36 34.15 3.87 -5.32
CA SER A 36 34.47 4.30 -6.68
C SER A 36 33.31 5.05 -7.32
N LYS A 37 33.60 5.85 -8.37
CA LYS A 37 32.56 6.50 -9.19
C LYS A 37 31.59 5.46 -9.77
N LYS A 38 32.11 4.36 -10.31
CA LYS A 38 31.31 3.27 -10.87
C LYS A 38 30.30 2.70 -9.87
N TRP A 39 30.70 2.49 -8.62
CA TRP A 39 29.80 1.96 -7.57
C TRP A 39 28.78 3.00 -7.10
N ASN A 40 29.18 4.28 -7.04
CA ASN A 40 28.24 5.37 -6.79
C ASN A 40 27.18 5.47 -7.90
N ASP A 41 27.61 5.42 -9.17
CA ASP A 41 26.72 5.49 -10.33
C ASP A 41 25.76 4.29 -10.37
N LEU A 42 26.27 3.09 -10.13
CA LEU A 42 25.45 1.88 -10.03
C LEU A 42 24.41 1.97 -8.91
N SER A 43 24.75 2.54 -7.75
CA SER A 43 23.80 2.72 -6.65
C SER A 43 22.67 3.74 -6.90
N ARG A 44 22.77 4.48 -8.01
CA ARG A 44 21.76 5.44 -8.51
C ARG A 44 21.04 4.91 -9.74
N ASP A 45 21.50 3.79 -10.31
CA ASP A 45 20.89 3.18 -11.48
C ASP A 45 19.54 2.57 -11.10
N SER A 46 18.49 2.98 -11.82
CA SER A 46 17.11 2.53 -11.58
C SER A 46 16.95 1.02 -11.63
N ARG A 47 17.62 0.34 -12.58
CA ARG A 47 17.56 -1.12 -12.73
C ARG A 47 18.25 -1.79 -11.55
N PHE A 48 19.44 -1.32 -11.15
CA PHE A 48 20.13 -1.86 -9.98
C PHE A 48 19.29 -1.72 -8.70
N ILE A 49 18.67 -0.56 -8.48
CA ILE A 49 17.78 -0.33 -7.32
C ILE A 49 16.57 -1.27 -7.36
N GLN A 50 15.93 -1.45 -8.52
CA GLN A 50 14.79 -2.37 -8.68
C GLN A 50 15.19 -3.83 -8.42
N MET A 51 16.36 -4.26 -8.92
CA MET A 51 16.92 -5.59 -8.66
C MET A 51 17.22 -5.80 -7.18
N HIS A 52 17.86 -4.82 -6.53
CA HIS A 52 18.15 -4.85 -5.10
C HIS A 52 16.86 -4.89 -4.27
N ASN A 53 15.88 -4.05 -4.58
CA ASN A 53 14.58 -4.05 -3.90
C ASN A 53 13.90 -5.40 -4.03
N THR A 54 13.90 -6.01 -5.22
CA THR A 54 13.33 -7.33 -5.46
C THR A 54 14.03 -8.41 -4.65
N HIS A 55 15.37 -8.37 -4.56
CA HIS A 55 16.14 -9.30 -3.74
C HIS A 55 15.95 -9.06 -2.23
N SER A 56 15.69 -7.81 -1.84
CA SER A 56 15.51 -7.37 -0.46
C SER A 56 14.09 -7.56 0.08
N LYS A 57 13.12 -7.98 -0.75
CA LYS A 57 11.73 -8.30 -0.34
C LYS A 57 11.62 -9.35 0.76
N ASN A 58 12.69 -10.11 1.02
CA ASN A 58 12.76 -11.08 2.12
C ASN A 58 13.38 -10.50 3.41
N ARG A 59 13.79 -9.22 3.40
CA ARG A 59 14.39 -8.49 4.54
C ARG A 59 13.47 -7.37 5.03
N ASN A 60 12.18 -7.64 5.06
CA ASN A 60 11.18 -6.67 5.49
C ASN A 60 11.40 -6.31 6.96
N GLN A 61 11.43 -5.02 7.25
CA GLN A 61 11.38 -4.50 8.61
C GLN A 61 9.99 -3.95 8.85
N LEU A 62 9.42 -4.23 10.02
CA LEU A 62 8.11 -3.72 10.39
C LEU A 62 8.28 -2.33 10.99
N TYR A 63 7.48 -1.37 10.51
CA TYR A 63 7.45 -0.02 11.04
C TYR A 63 6.09 0.29 11.61
N LEU A 64 6.09 0.78 12.84
CA LEU A 64 4.93 1.38 13.46
C LEU A 64 5.04 2.90 13.31
N LEU A 65 4.04 3.49 12.66
CA LEU A 65 3.84 4.92 12.55
C LEU A 65 2.76 5.29 13.57
N THR A 66 3.18 5.84 14.69
CA THR A 66 2.28 6.25 15.75
C THR A 66 1.82 7.68 15.51
N ASP A 67 0.57 7.93 15.89
CA ASP A 67 -0.12 9.22 15.72
C ASP A 67 -0.36 9.93 17.05
N TYR A 68 0.20 9.44 18.17
CA TYR A 68 -0.02 10.04 19.50
C TYR A 68 1.15 9.77 20.45
N ASN A 69 1.29 10.64 21.47
CA ASN A 69 2.37 10.69 22.47
C ASN A 69 2.51 9.47 23.41
N GLU A 70 2.03 8.28 23.06
CA GLU A 70 2.24 7.07 23.87
C GLU A 70 3.44 6.26 23.36
N GLU A 71 4.34 5.89 24.27
CA GLU A 71 5.48 5.05 23.93
C GLU A 71 5.04 3.61 23.63
N PRO A 72 5.52 3.00 22.52
CA PRO A 72 5.24 1.61 22.23
C PRO A 72 5.89 0.69 23.28
N ASN A 73 5.28 -0.47 23.52
CA ASN A 73 5.83 -1.46 24.44
C ASN A 73 7.09 -2.11 23.82
N PRO A 74 8.26 -2.07 24.46
CA PRO A 74 9.54 -2.54 23.88
C PRO A 74 9.64 -4.06 23.66
N GLY A 75 8.57 -4.82 23.92
CA GLY A 75 8.57 -6.28 23.95
C GLY A 75 8.32 -7.01 22.63
N LEU A 76 8.09 -6.33 21.49
CA LEU A 76 7.80 -7.02 20.22
C LEU A 76 8.79 -6.62 19.09
N LEU A 77 9.49 -7.64 18.58
CA LEU A 77 10.12 -7.78 17.25
C LEU A 77 10.65 -6.50 16.58
N ASP A 78 11.96 -6.20 16.65
CA ASP A 78 12.71 -5.25 15.80
C ASP A 78 11.89 -4.06 15.24
N LEU A 79 10.98 -3.52 16.06
CA LEU A 79 10.06 -2.46 15.68
C LEU A 79 10.90 -1.20 15.69
N MET A 80 11.39 -0.80 14.53
CA MET A 80 12.06 0.48 14.41
C MET A 80 10.96 1.53 14.35
N GLU A 81 10.81 2.33 15.41
CA GLU A 81 10.01 3.55 15.35
C GLU A 81 10.67 4.43 14.29
N LEU A 82 9.96 4.69 13.19
CA LEU A 82 10.38 5.76 12.32
C LEU A 82 9.87 7.05 12.94
N SER A 83 10.67 7.59 13.86
CA SER A 83 10.56 8.99 14.24
C SER A 83 11.09 9.83 13.08
N ILE A 84 10.40 9.81 11.95
CA ILE A 84 10.37 11.01 11.10
C ILE A 84 9.93 12.13 12.04
N ASP A 85 10.35 13.36 11.80
CA ASP A 85 9.84 14.53 12.52
C ASP A 85 8.35 14.79 12.16
N ILE A 86 7.53 13.73 12.26
CA ILE A 86 6.08 13.66 12.35
C ILE A 86 5.64 14.13 13.74
N LYS A 87 6.51 14.08 14.76
CA LYS A 87 6.20 14.51 16.14
C LYS A 87 5.68 15.96 16.23
N SER A 88 5.93 16.79 15.22
CA SER A 88 5.44 18.16 15.12
C SER A 88 4.09 18.32 14.38
N CYS A 89 3.50 17.24 13.85
CA CYS A 89 2.16 17.20 13.27
C CYS A 89 1.21 16.36 14.14
N PRO A 90 0.04 16.90 14.53
CA PRO A 90 -0.91 16.19 15.38
C PRO A 90 -1.62 15.04 14.67
N GLU A 91 -1.65 15.02 13.33
CA GLU A 91 -2.33 13.98 12.57
C GLU A 91 -1.57 13.63 11.27
N CYS A 92 -1.00 12.42 11.20
CA CYS A 92 -0.32 11.90 10.00
C CYS A 92 -0.87 10.55 9.55
N VAL A 93 -1.22 10.45 8.28
CA VAL A 93 -1.83 9.25 7.68
C VAL A 93 -0.95 8.77 6.53
N VAL A 94 -0.50 7.52 6.58
CA VAL A 94 0.06 6.90 5.36
C VAL A 94 -1.09 6.54 4.44
N LEU A 95 -0.96 6.92 3.17
CA LEU A 95 -1.94 6.65 2.12
C LEU A 95 -1.48 5.58 1.13
N GLY A 96 -0.21 5.16 1.20
CA GLY A 96 0.32 4.06 0.40
C GLY A 96 1.83 3.93 0.53
N ASP A 97 2.35 2.82 0.05
CA ASP A 97 3.78 2.54 -0.05
C ASP A 97 4.12 1.93 -1.41
N CYS A 98 5.32 2.21 -1.91
CA CYS A 98 5.81 1.63 -3.16
C CYS A 98 7.34 1.69 -3.19
N ASN A 99 7.99 0.53 -3.33
CA ASN A 99 9.46 0.42 -3.48
C ASN A 99 10.26 1.19 -2.40
N GLY A 100 9.81 1.11 -1.14
CA GLY A 100 10.46 1.79 -0.01
C GLY A 100 10.25 3.30 0.06
N VAL A 101 9.28 3.82 -0.70
CA VAL A 101 8.78 5.19 -0.58
C VAL A 101 7.38 5.14 0.02
N PHE A 102 7.07 6.08 0.92
CA PHE A 102 5.74 6.26 1.51
C PHE A 102 5.07 7.49 0.93
N LEU A 103 3.76 7.39 0.67
CA LEU A 103 2.86 8.52 0.53
C LEU A 103 2.23 8.81 1.89
N VAL A 104 2.41 10.03 2.39
CA VAL A 104 1.87 10.50 3.67
C VAL A 104 1.01 11.73 3.42
N TYR A 105 -0.12 11.80 4.11
CA TYR A 105 -0.97 12.98 4.19
C TYR A 105 -0.91 13.56 5.60
N LYS A 106 -0.62 14.84 5.69
CA LYS A 106 -0.50 15.59 6.94
C LYS A 106 -1.64 16.57 7.05
N ILE A 107 -2.38 16.45 8.15
CA ILE A 107 -3.48 17.37 8.50
C ILE A 107 -2.94 18.36 9.53
N TYR A 108 -3.21 19.65 9.30
CA TYR A 108 -2.77 20.71 10.18
C TYR A 108 -3.97 21.41 10.84
N ASP A 109 -4.05 21.40 12.17
CA ASP A 109 -5.09 22.10 12.93
C ASP A 109 -5.03 23.65 12.81
N ASN A 110 -3.91 24.20 12.33
CA ASN A 110 -3.56 25.63 12.43
C ASN A 110 -3.78 26.45 11.13
N HIS A 111 -4.83 26.15 10.35
CA HIS A 111 -5.15 26.85 9.07
C HIS A 111 -4.07 26.76 7.99
N LEU A 112 -3.08 25.89 8.15
CA LEU A 112 -2.17 25.55 7.05
C LEU A 112 -2.91 24.59 6.10
N PRO A 113 -2.68 24.68 4.78
CA PRO A 113 -3.27 23.74 3.85
C PRO A 113 -2.74 22.34 4.16
N ASP A 114 -3.62 21.35 4.03
CA ASP A 114 -3.21 19.96 4.12
C ASP A 114 -2.18 19.65 3.01
N THR A 115 -1.22 18.80 3.32
CA THR A 115 -0.11 18.51 2.40
C THR A 115 0.13 17.03 2.24
N TYR A 116 0.59 16.68 1.05
CA TYR A 116 1.05 15.35 0.72
C TYR A 116 2.58 15.33 0.70
N TRP A 117 3.12 14.20 1.15
CA TRP A 117 4.55 13.98 1.25
C TRP A 117 4.88 12.63 0.63
N LEU A 118 5.83 12.63 -0.29
CA LEU A 118 6.59 11.42 -0.61
C LEU A 118 7.82 11.39 0.29
N LEU A 119 8.05 10.25 0.93
CA LEU A 119 9.15 10.08 1.87
C LEU A 119 9.90 8.78 1.57
N ASN A 120 11.23 8.86 1.50
CA ASN A 120 12.08 7.69 1.62
C ASN A 120 12.85 7.72 2.95
N PRO A 121 12.42 6.92 3.94
CA PRO A 121 13.10 6.83 5.24
C PRO A 121 14.58 6.46 5.19
N CYS A 122 14.98 5.60 4.25
CA CYS A 122 16.36 5.11 4.15
C CYS A 122 17.30 6.20 3.66
N THR A 123 16.85 7.05 2.73
CA THR A 123 17.67 8.15 2.20
C THR A 123 17.47 9.45 2.97
N GLY A 124 16.39 9.56 3.76
CA GLY A 124 15.98 10.79 4.44
C GLY A 124 15.40 11.84 3.48
N GLU A 125 15.22 11.50 2.21
CA GLU A 125 14.67 12.42 1.21
C GLU A 125 13.15 12.52 1.36
N CYS A 126 12.61 13.72 1.19
CA CYS A 126 11.17 13.98 1.18
C CYS A 126 10.82 15.02 0.12
N VAL A 127 9.62 14.88 -0.45
CA VAL A 127 9.04 15.84 -1.41
C VAL A 127 7.63 16.16 -0.96
N MET A 128 7.36 17.45 -0.74
CA MET A 128 6.05 17.97 -0.35
C MET A 128 5.32 18.55 -1.57
N PHE A 129 4.02 18.30 -1.65
CA PHE A 129 3.16 18.86 -2.69
C PHE A 129 1.76 19.15 -2.13
N PRO A 130 1.09 20.22 -2.62
CA PRO A 130 -0.22 20.62 -2.12
C PRO A 130 -1.33 19.68 -2.64
N GLU A 131 -2.49 19.76 -2.01
CA GLU A 131 -3.72 19.15 -2.54
C GLU A 131 -4.06 19.72 -3.94
N PRO A 132 -4.58 18.91 -4.87
CA PRO A 132 -5.02 19.43 -6.16
C PRO A 132 -6.12 20.49 -5.95
N PRO A 133 -6.16 21.55 -6.78
CA PRO A 133 -7.24 22.52 -6.75
C PRO A 133 -8.56 21.78 -7.01
N CYS A 134 -9.45 21.85 -6.02
CA CYS A 134 -10.74 21.17 -6.04
C CYS A 134 -11.81 22.18 -6.45
N GLU A 135 -12.69 21.82 -7.40
CA GLU A 135 -13.90 22.61 -7.63
C GLU A 135 -14.88 22.37 -6.48
N ASP A 136 -15.28 23.44 -5.81
CA ASP A 136 -16.35 23.40 -4.81
C ASP A 136 -17.66 23.09 -5.53
N ILE A 137 -18.12 21.84 -5.41
CA ILE A 137 -19.42 21.45 -5.93
C ILE A 137 -20.41 21.63 -4.78
N ASP A 138 -21.23 22.68 -4.86
CA ASP A 138 -22.28 23.00 -3.89
C ASP A 138 -23.44 21.99 -4.03
N LEU A 139 -23.26 20.80 -3.46
CA LEU A 139 -24.28 19.75 -3.43
C LEU A 139 -24.73 19.58 -1.99
N GLN A 140 -25.83 20.27 -1.66
CA GLN A 140 -26.46 20.41 -0.33
C GLN A 140 -26.72 19.10 0.46
N TYR A 141 -26.46 17.92 -0.11
CA TYR A 141 -26.78 16.62 0.50
C TYR A 141 -25.75 15.50 0.27
N ASN A 142 -24.57 15.79 -0.30
CA ASN A 142 -23.65 14.74 -0.74
C ASN A 142 -22.32 14.75 0.05
N LYS A 143 -21.92 13.60 0.60
CA LYS A 143 -20.63 13.42 1.28
C LYS A 143 -19.56 13.03 0.25
N ASP A 144 -18.47 13.80 0.21
CA ASP A 144 -17.30 13.47 -0.61
C ASP A 144 -16.57 12.25 -0.06
N ASN A 145 -16.31 11.27 -0.92
CA ASN A 145 -15.39 10.18 -0.64
C ASN A 145 -14.12 10.39 -1.46
N ILE A 146 -12.96 10.33 -0.79
CA ILE A 146 -11.65 10.49 -1.43
C ILE A 146 -10.85 9.22 -1.22
N HIS A 147 -10.45 8.61 -2.33
CA HIS A 147 -9.60 7.42 -2.36
C HIS A 147 -8.25 7.76 -2.99
N TYR A 148 -7.21 7.09 -2.52
CA TYR A 148 -5.85 7.33 -2.97
C TYR A 148 -5.20 6.05 -3.45
N GLY A 149 -4.34 6.22 -4.45
CA GLY A 149 -3.45 5.18 -4.94
C GLY A 149 -2.06 5.74 -5.15
N PHE A 150 -1.05 5.01 -4.71
CA PHE A 150 0.34 5.38 -4.87
C PHE A 150 1.10 4.26 -5.56
N GLY A 151 1.98 4.60 -6.49
CA GLY A 151 2.78 3.60 -7.16
C GLY A 151 3.84 4.17 -8.09
N TYR A 152 4.64 3.27 -8.64
CA TYR A 152 5.63 3.57 -9.66
C TYR A 152 5.12 3.13 -11.03
N SER A 153 5.19 4.03 -12.02
CA SER A 153 4.95 3.74 -13.43
C SER A 153 6.27 3.35 -14.08
N GLU A 154 6.40 2.09 -14.49
CA GLU A 154 7.57 1.62 -15.25
C GLU A 154 7.64 2.28 -16.64
N ASN A 155 6.49 2.54 -17.27
CA ASN A 155 6.40 3.20 -18.58
C ASN A 155 6.94 4.64 -18.51
N ASP A 156 6.50 5.40 -17.51
CA ASP A 156 6.91 6.79 -17.37
C ASP A 156 8.22 6.93 -16.62
N LYS A 157 8.67 5.87 -15.93
CA LYS A 157 9.79 5.87 -14.97
C LYS A 157 9.61 6.94 -13.89
N ASP A 158 8.41 7.00 -13.31
CA ASP A 158 8.05 8.03 -12.36
C ASP A 158 7.09 7.53 -11.28
N TYR A 159 7.17 8.15 -10.11
CA TYR A 159 6.19 7.94 -9.05
C TYR A 159 4.95 8.76 -9.34
N LYS A 160 3.80 8.10 -9.17
CA LYS A 160 2.49 8.70 -9.39
C LYS A 160 1.61 8.53 -8.18
N VAL A 161 0.76 9.52 -7.95
CA VAL A 161 -0.34 9.45 -7.00
C VAL A 161 -1.63 9.67 -7.78
N VAL A 162 -2.60 8.78 -7.62
CA VAL A 162 -3.96 8.97 -8.13
C VAL A 162 -4.87 9.30 -6.95
N ARG A 163 -5.68 10.35 -7.10
CA ARG A 163 -6.73 10.75 -6.17
C ARG A 163 -8.06 10.64 -6.90
N ILE A 164 -8.99 9.93 -6.31
CA ILE A 164 -10.33 9.68 -6.86
C ILE A 164 -11.33 10.29 -5.90
N ARG A 165 -12.06 11.30 -6.35
CA ARG A 165 -13.19 11.89 -5.61
C ARG A 165 -14.48 11.34 -6.18
N SER A 166 -15.29 10.72 -5.33
CA SER A 166 -16.61 10.20 -5.68
C SER A 166 -17.67 10.77 -4.77
N ILE A 167 -18.89 10.82 -5.31
CA ILE A 167 -20.08 11.25 -4.58
C ILE A 167 -21.07 10.10 -4.55
N CYS A 168 -21.58 9.77 -3.37
CA CYS A 168 -22.73 8.88 -3.21
C CYS A 168 -24.01 9.69 -3.43
N VAL A 169 -24.89 9.23 -4.31
CA VAL A 169 -26.22 9.82 -4.56
C VAL A 169 -27.28 9.04 -3.79
N LYS A 170 -28.44 9.68 -3.53
CA LYS A 170 -29.56 9.12 -2.74
C LYS A 170 -30.09 7.76 -3.21
N GLU A 171 -29.78 7.36 -4.44
CA GLU A 171 -30.16 6.06 -5.00
C GLU A 171 -29.12 4.95 -4.71
N GLY A 172 -28.19 5.18 -3.76
CA GLY A 172 -27.16 4.21 -3.40
C GLY A 172 -26.12 3.96 -4.50
N HIS A 173 -25.99 4.85 -5.49
CA HIS A 173 -24.95 4.78 -6.51
C HIS A 173 -23.85 5.78 -6.20
N ALA A 174 -22.59 5.46 -6.52
CA ALA A 174 -21.53 6.44 -6.48
C ALA A 174 -21.06 6.81 -7.88
N ILE A 175 -20.84 8.10 -8.09
CA ILE A 175 -20.34 8.62 -9.35
C ILE A 175 -18.96 9.22 -9.07
N PRO A 176 -17.89 8.73 -9.74
CA PRO A 176 -16.60 9.40 -9.70
C PRO A 176 -16.76 10.78 -10.35
N ILE A 177 -16.58 11.84 -9.57
CA ILE A 177 -16.71 13.20 -10.07
C ILE A 177 -15.37 13.76 -10.55
N GLU A 178 -14.27 13.23 -10.03
CA GLU A 178 -12.94 13.70 -10.38
C GLU A 178 -11.86 12.65 -10.15
N VAL A 179 -10.96 12.54 -11.12
CA VAL A 179 -9.71 11.77 -10.98
C VAL A 179 -8.52 12.67 -11.29
N MET A 180 -7.66 12.85 -10.31
CA MET A 180 -6.43 13.64 -10.40
C MET A 180 -5.22 12.72 -10.31
N VAL A 181 -4.21 12.97 -11.14
CA VAL A 181 -2.94 12.26 -11.12
C VAL A 181 -1.81 13.24 -10.88
N TYR A 182 -1.04 13.03 -9.81
CA TYR A 182 0.21 13.70 -9.56
C TYR A 182 1.36 12.87 -10.12
N THR A 183 2.37 13.54 -10.67
CA THR A 183 3.64 12.89 -11.05
C THR A 183 4.80 13.59 -10.39
N LEU A 184 5.72 12.83 -9.80
CA LEU A 184 6.86 13.37 -9.07
C LEU A 184 7.80 14.16 -9.98
N ARG A 185 8.04 13.69 -11.22
CA ARG A 185 8.91 14.39 -12.18
C ARG A 185 8.44 15.79 -12.52
N SER A 186 7.14 15.97 -12.76
CA SER A 186 6.58 17.29 -13.06
C SER A 186 6.28 18.12 -11.81
N ASN A 187 6.25 17.46 -10.64
CA ASN A 187 5.78 18.00 -9.38
C ASN A 187 4.42 18.71 -9.53
N SER A 188 3.49 18.09 -10.25
CA SER A 188 2.21 18.72 -10.55
C SER A 188 1.08 17.70 -10.69
N TRP A 189 -0.12 18.17 -10.37
CA TRP A 189 -1.37 17.46 -10.59
C TRP A 189 -1.92 17.73 -11.99
N ARG A 190 -2.55 16.71 -12.57
CA ARG A 190 -3.37 16.84 -13.77
C ARG A 190 -4.70 16.10 -13.61
N LYS A 191 -5.76 16.66 -14.18
CA LYS A 191 -7.08 16.04 -14.26
C LYS A 191 -7.15 15.07 -15.44
N ILE A 192 -7.76 13.91 -15.26
CA ILE A 192 -8.07 12.99 -16.37
C ILE A 192 -9.33 13.51 -17.07
N LYS A 193 -9.21 13.92 -18.34
CA LYS A 193 -10.25 14.67 -19.07
C LYS A 193 -11.52 13.86 -19.43
N ASN A 194 -11.50 12.54 -19.28
CA ASN A 194 -12.59 11.64 -19.68
C ASN A 194 -13.15 10.80 -18.51
N SER A 195 -13.06 11.28 -17.26
CA SER A 195 -13.59 10.52 -16.11
C SER A 195 -15.10 10.27 -16.19
N GLY A 196 -15.85 11.07 -16.95
CA GLY A 196 -17.30 10.88 -17.15
C GLY A 196 -17.67 9.66 -18.02
N ASP A 197 -16.75 9.16 -18.84
CA ASP A 197 -16.94 7.94 -19.63
C ASP A 197 -16.38 6.69 -18.94
N VAL A 198 -15.62 6.89 -17.85
CA VAL A 198 -15.09 5.81 -17.04
C VAL A 198 -16.09 5.55 -15.91
N HIS A 199 -16.89 4.50 -16.07
CA HIS A 199 -17.65 3.96 -14.95
C HIS A 199 -16.66 3.38 -13.93
N VAL A 200 -16.20 4.19 -12.97
CA VAL A 200 -15.46 3.70 -11.79
C VAL A 200 -16.51 3.29 -10.77
N PRO A 201 -16.67 1.98 -10.48
CA PRO A 201 -17.53 1.53 -9.40
C PRO A 201 -17.16 2.21 -8.07
N PHE A 202 -18.11 2.29 -7.15
CA PHE A 202 -17.89 2.85 -5.83
C PHE A 202 -16.78 2.10 -5.10
N ILE A 203 -15.70 2.79 -4.74
CA ILE A 203 -14.64 2.17 -3.97
C ILE A 203 -15.13 1.97 -2.52
N LEU A 204 -15.02 0.73 -2.05
CA LEU A 204 -15.53 0.33 -0.75
C LEU A 204 -14.63 0.84 0.37
N GLN A 205 -15.23 1.56 1.32
CA GLN A 205 -14.51 2.05 2.49
C GLN A 205 -14.32 1.00 3.57
N GLU A 206 -13.05 0.68 3.85
CA GLU A 206 -12.65 -0.01 5.07
C GLU A 206 -12.97 0.92 6.26
N LEU A 207 -14.04 0.59 7.00
CA LEU A 207 -14.59 1.43 8.07
C LEU A 207 -13.51 1.98 9.01
N LYS A 208 -13.58 3.30 9.28
CA LYS A 208 -12.82 4.05 10.32
C LYS A 208 -11.32 4.29 10.08
N ALA A 209 -10.70 3.76 9.03
CA ALA A 209 -9.36 4.20 8.65
C ALA A 209 -9.45 5.51 7.85
N ARG A 210 -8.80 6.58 8.32
CA ARG A 210 -8.62 7.78 7.50
C ARG A 210 -7.79 7.38 6.28
N GLY A 211 -8.38 7.47 5.09
CA GLY A 211 -7.72 7.20 3.81
C GLY A 211 -7.53 5.72 3.51
N GLU A 212 -8.33 5.19 2.59
CA GLU A 212 -8.03 3.88 2.00
C GLU A 212 -6.78 3.97 1.14
N ARG A 213 -5.87 3.04 1.39
CA ARG A 213 -4.66 2.89 0.57
C ARG A 213 -4.93 1.82 -0.47
N GLY A 214 -4.88 2.19 -1.74
CA GLY A 214 -4.86 1.22 -2.81
C GLY A 214 -3.62 0.33 -2.75
N ALA A 215 -3.76 -0.93 -3.19
CA ALA A 215 -2.66 -1.90 -3.20
C ALA A 215 -1.90 -1.86 -4.53
N HIS A 216 -0.60 -1.51 -4.51
CA HIS A 216 0.23 -1.46 -5.72
C HIS A 216 0.78 -2.84 -6.10
N VAL A 217 0.41 -3.35 -7.27
CA VAL A 217 0.91 -4.61 -7.84
C VAL A 217 1.08 -4.44 -9.34
N ASN A 218 2.23 -4.84 -9.88
CA ASN A 218 2.51 -4.89 -11.33
C ASN A 218 2.25 -3.58 -12.10
N GLY A 219 2.50 -2.42 -11.48
CA GLY A 219 2.27 -1.11 -12.11
C GLY A 219 0.83 -0.60 -12.00
N PHE A 220 -0.05 -1.36 -11.37
CA PHE A 220 -1.43 -0.99 -11.09
C PHE A 220 -1.62 -0.75 -9.61
N VAL A 221 -2.60 0.08 -9.26
CA VAL A 221 -3.09 0.22 -7.89
C VAL A 221 -4.54 -0.23 -7.81
N HIS A 222 -4.87 -0.99 -6.76
CA HIS A 222 -6.12 -1.75 -6.68
C HIS A 222 -6.95 -1.36 -5.47
N TRP A 223 -8.27 -1.43 -5.64
CA TRP A 223 -9.23 -1.28 -4.56
C TRP A 223 -10.38 -2.27 -4.69
N ALA A 224 -11.00 -2.58 -3.55
CA ALA A 224 -12.30 -3.23 -3.53
C ALA A 224 -13.36 -2.20 -3.93
N ALA A 225 -14.32 -2.60 -4.75
CA ALA A 225 -15.36 -1.72 -5.22
C ALA A 225 -16.70 -2.45 -5.31
N SER A 226 -17.77 -1.67 -5.49
CA SER A 226 -19.15 -2.13 -5.62
C SER A 226 -19.88 -1.21 -6.60
N ASP A 227 -20.86 -1.72 -7.32
CA ASP A 227 -21.72 -0.87 -8.15
C ASP A 227 -22.66 0.01 -7.29
N PHE A 228 -22.79 -0.31 -6.00
CA PHE A 228 -23.63 0.40 -5.04
C PHE A 228 -22.82 0.92 -3.83
N CYS A 229 -23.05 2.17 -3.44
CA CYS A 229 -22.67 2.74 -2.15
C CYS A 229 -23.78 2.51 -1.11
N ILE A 230 -23.39 2.09 0.09
CA ILE A 230 -24.27 1.98 1.25
C ILE A 230 -23.67 2.89 2.33
N ASP A 231 -24.40 3.91 2.80
CA ASP A 231 -23.94 4.71 3.94
C ASP A 231 -24.22 3.95 5.23
N TRP A 232 -23.22 3.25 5.75
CA TRP A 232 -23.31 2.52 7.01
C TRP A 232 -23.63 3.41 8.23
N ARG A 233 -23.62 4.75 8.08
CA ARG A 233 -23.97 5.72 9.14
C ARG A 233 -25.43 6.14 9.11
N ASP A 234 -26.16 5.91 8.02
CA ASP A 234 -27.59 6.18 7.95
C ASP A 234 -28.36 4.89 8.28
N GLN A 235 -29.13 4.91 9.36
CA GLN A 235 -29.88 3.74 9.84
C GLN A 235 -31.21 3.54 9.08
N GLU A 236 -31.71 4.56 8.37
CA GLU A 236 -32.97 4.46 7.62
C GLU A 236 -32.82 3.66 6.32
N GLU A 237 -31.63 3.66 5.70
CA GLU A 237 -31.32 2.90 4.47
C GLU A 237 -31.16 1.38 4.71
N TRP A 238 -31.23 0.93 5.96
CA TRP A 238 -30.99 -0.48 6.31
C TRP A 238 -32.11 -1.44 5.86
N SER A 239 -33.33 -0.93 5.68
CA SER A 239 -34.49 -1.70 5.21
C SER A 239 -34.44 -1.95 3.70
N GLU A 240 -34.04 -0.95 2.90
CA GLU A 240 -33.91 -1.04 1.44
C GLU A 240 -32.78 -2.01 1.02
N MET A 241 -31.75 -2.16 1.87
CA MET A 241 -30.63 -3.10 1.72
C MET A 241 -31.06 -4.58 1.66
N TYR A 242 -32.19 -4.97 2.27
CA TYR A 242 -32.67 -6.35 2.20
C TYR A 242 -33.32 -6.70 0.86
N GLU A 243 -33.76 -5.70 0.08
CA GLU A 243 -34.34 -5.89 -1.25
C GLU A 243 -33.26 -5.88 -2.35
N LEU A 244 -32.12 -5.21 -2.11
CA LEU A 244 -31.00 -5.09 -3.05
C LEU A 244 -30.00 -6.29 -3.01
N LYS A 245 -30.24 -7.30 -2.16
CA LYS A 245 -29.31 -8.43 -1.94
C LYS A 245 -28.92 -9.21 -3.18
N ASP A 246 -29.80 -9.28 -4.16
CA ASP A 246 -29.58 -10.08 -5.34
C ASP A 246 -28.77 -9.33 -6.42
N HIS A 247 -28.45 -8.04 -6.22
CA HIS A 247 -27.96 -7.15 -7.29
C HIS A 247 -26.59 -6.51 -7.03
N THR A 248 -26.02 -6.63 -5.82
CA THR A 248 -24.70 -6.06 -5.52
C THR A 248 -23.58 -7.03 -5.89
N SER A 249 -22.76 -6.66 -6.88
CA SER A 249 -21.53 -7.41 -7.22
C SER A 249 -20.30 -6.68 -6.68
N SER A 250 -19.60 -7.30 -5.74
CA SER A 250 -18.28 -6.82 -5.31
C SER A 250 -17.28 -7.03 -6.43
N LYS A 251 -16.45 -6.02 -6.68
CA LYS A 251 -15.46 -5.98 -7.76
C LYS A 251 -14.09 -5.62 -7.20
N ILE A 252 -13.07 -5.91 -8.00
CA ILE A 252 -11.75 -5.33 -7.81
C ILE A 252 -11.50 -4.42 -9.01
N ILE A 253 -11.21 -3.16 -8.72
CA ILE A 253 -10.84 -2.20 -9.75
C ILE A 253 -9.36 -1.90 -9.64
N ALA A 254 -8.73 -1.64 -10.77
CA ALA A 254 -7.34 -1.28 -10.88
C ALA A 254 -7.19 0.01 -11.68
N PHE A 255 -6.32 0.91 -11.23
CA PHE A 255 -5.85 2.03 -12.02
C PHE A 255 -4.45 1.70 -12.56
N ASP A 256 -4.31 1.76 -13.88
CA ASP A 256 -3.05 1.57 -14.58
C ASP A 256 -2.24 2.87 -14.58
N PHE A 257 -1.12 2.90 -13.87
CA PHE A 257 -0.26 4.08 -13.89
C PHE A 257 0.45 4.30 -15.23
N GLY A 258 0.54 3.29 -16.10
CA GLY A 258 1.17 3.40 -17.40
C GLY A 258 0.26 4.03 -18.47
N SER A 259 -1.03 3.76 -18.43
CA SER A 259 -2.02 4.29 -19.39
C SER A 259 -2.97 5.34 -18.80
N ASP A 260 -2.95 5.53 -17.48
CA ASP A 260 -3.90 6.35 -16.72
C ASP A 260 -5.36 5.94 -16.93
N THR A 261 -5.63 4.64 -17.02
CA THR A 261 -6.98 4.08 -17.22
C THR A 261 -7.39 3.15 -16.09
N PHE A 262 -8.70 2.96 -15.95
CA PHE A 262 -9.27 1.99 -15.02
C PHE A 262 -9.64 0.70 -15.74
N GLN A 263 -9.50 -0.42 -15.03
CA GLN A 263 -9.96 -1.71 -15.47
C GLN A 263 -10.45 -2.56 -14.31
N GLU A 264 -11.35 -3.49 -14.59
CA GLU A 264 -11.74 -4.52 -13.63
C GLU A 264 -10.70 -5.65 -13.64
N VAL A 265 -10.37 -6.15 -12.46
CA VAL A 265 -9.47 -7.29 -12.27
C VAL A 265 -10.30 -8.50 -11.83
N PRO A 266 -9.97 -9.72 -12.31
CA PRO A 266 -10.76 -10.90 -11.95
C PRO A 266 -10.88 -11.10 -10.44
N TYR A 267 -12.12 -11.29 -10.00
CA TYR A 267 -12.48 -11.60 -8.64
C TYR A 267 -12.44 -13.12 -8.40
N PRO A 268 -12.03 -13.63 -7.21
CA PRO A 268 -12.11 -15.06 -6.92
C PRO A 268 -13.55 -15.56 -6.91
N GLU A 269 -13.82 -16.75 -7.46
CA GLU A 269 -15.12 -17.40 -7.29
C GLU A 269 -15.31 -17.77 -5.82
N TYR A 270 -16.13 -16.99 -5.13
CA TYR A 270 -16.41 -17.17 -3.71
C TYR A 270 -17.92 -17.22 -3.48
N TYR A 271 -18.41 -18.41 -3.13
CA TYR A 271 -19.83 -18.73 -3.02
C TYR A 271 -20.51 -18.27 -1.71
N GLY A 272 -19.98 -17.25 -1.03
CA GLY A 272 -20.44 -16.95 0.34
C GLY A 272 -20.25 -15.51 0.82
N VAL A 273 -20.17 -14.51 -0.06
CA VAL A 273 -20.18 -13.11 0.39
C VAL A 273 -21.61 -12.77 0.79
N ASN A 274 -21.83 -12.45 2.07
CA ASN A 274 -23.00 -11.68 2.46
C ASN A 274 -22.72 -10.21 2.17
N LEU A 275 -23.76 -9.43 1.85
CA LEU A 275 -23.70 -7.96 1.72
C LEU A 275 -23.04 -7.22 2.91
N PHE A 276 -23.00 -7.86 4.08
CA PHE A 276 -22.40 -7.34 5.29
C PHE A 276 -20.93 -7.71 5.46
N ASP A 277 -20.38 -8.53 4.57
CA ASP A 277 -18.98 -8.90 4.63
C ASP A 277 -18.15 -7.74 4.11
N HIS A 278 -17.18 -7.34 4.91
CA HIS A 278 -16.25 -6.31 4.52
C HIS A 278 -15.13 -6.91 3.68
N ILE A 279 -14.74 -6.16 2.66
CA ILE A 279 -13.71 -6.56 1.72
C ILE A 279 -12.61 -5.53 1.77
N GLY A 280 -11.37 -6.02 1.85
CA GLY A 280 -10.20 -5.19 1.73
C GLY A 280 -9.16 -5.79 0.80
N ILE A 281 -8.32 -4.92 0.24
CA ILE A 281 -7.25 -5.28 -0.69
C ILE A 281 -5.91 -4.87 -0.09
N CYS A 282 -4.93 -5.75 -0.16
CA CYS A 282 -3.56 -5.46 0.21
C CYS A 282 -2.57 -6.20 -0.69
N THR A 283 -1.28 -5.97 -0.47
CA THR A 283 -0.20 -6.67 -1.14
C THR A 283 0.42 -7.68 -0.18
N LEU A 284 0.68 -8.89 -0.65
CA LEU A 284 1.38 -9.92 0.12
C LEU A 284 2.47 -10.57 -0.73
N ASP A 285 3.72 -10.40 -0.32
CA ASP A 285 4.91 -10.87 -1.05
C ASP A 285 4.91 -10.47 -2.53
N GLY A 286 4.42 -9.25 -2.82
CA GLY A 286 4.29 -8.71 -4.17
C GLY A 286 3.08 -9.22 -4.96
N ASN A 287 2.21 -10.04 -4.36
CA ASN A 287 0.98 -10.52 -4.98
C ASN A 287 -0.23 -9.74 -4.49
N LEU A 288 -1.27 -9.67 -5.31
CA LEU A 288 -2.54 -9.08 -4.92
C LEU A 288 -3.26 -10.01 -3.93
N CYS A 289 -3.68 -9.46 -2.80
CA CYS A 289 -4.35 -10.17 -1.74
C CYS A 289 -5.72 -9.56 -1.47
N LEU A 290 -6.72 -10.42 -1.36
CA LEU A 290 -8.09 -10.08 -0.99
C LEU A 290 -8.36 -10.66 0.39
N HIS A 291 -8.86 -9.85 1.31
CA HIS A 291 -9.38 -10.35 2.57
C HIS A 291 -10.87 -10.02 2.69
N VAL A 292 -11.63 -11.03 3.04
CA VAL A 292 -13.09 -10.95 3.22
C VAL A 292 -13.37 -11.33 4.66
N TYR A 293 -14.00 -10.46 5.43
CA TYR A 293 -14.30 -10.74 6.82
C TYR A 293 -15.75 -10.43 7.18
N GLY A 294 -16.33 -11.34 7.96
CA GLY A 294 -17.60 -11.15 8.64
C GLY A 294 -17.36 -10.93 10.14
N ASN A 295 -18.45 -10.96 10.93
CA ASN A 295 -18.42 -10.65 12.37
C ASN A 295 -17.49 -11.54 13.22
N SER A 296 -17.15 -12.74 12.77
CA SER A 296 -16.37 -13.71 13.54
C SER A 296 -15.44 -14.57 12.70
N TRP A 297 -15.17 -14.15 11.46
CA TRP A 297 -14.36 -14.92 10.53
C TRP A 297 -13.69 -14.04 9.48
N THR A 298 -12.58 -14.52 8.94
CA THR A 298 -11.83 -13.87 7.86
C THR A 298 -11.29 -14.91 6.90
N HIS A 299 -11.52 -14.72 5.61
CA HIS A 299 -10.87 -15.43 4.52
C HIS A 299 -9.81 -14.56 3.88
N ILE A 300 -8.65 -15.14 3.63
CA ILE A 300 -7.55 -14.47 2.94
C ILE A 300 -7.26 -15.24 1.65
N TRP A 301 -7.24 -14.52 0.54
CA TRP A 301 -7.03 -15.03 -0.80
C TRP A 301 -5.84 -14.32 -1.43
N VAL A 302 -5.03 -15.06 -2.18
CA VAL A 302 -3.88 -14.50 -2.91
C VAL A 302 -3.98 -14.91 -4.37
N MET A 303 -3.85 -13.93 -5.26
CA MET A 303 -3.75 -14.12 -6.70
C MET A 303 -2.30 -14.49 -7.04
N ARG A 304 -2.07 -15.77 -7.37
CA ARG A 304 -0.71 -16.29 -7.62
C ARG A 304 -0.15 -15.85 -8.97
N GLU A 305 -1.04 -15.68 -9.94
CA GLU A 305 -0.71 -15.21 -11.28
C GLU A 305 -1.62 -14.02 -11.59
N TYR A 306 -1.01 -12.84 -11.68
CA TYR A 306 -1.75 -11.60 -11.79
C TYR A 306 -2.66 -11.57 -13.03
N GLY A 307 -3.92 -11.19 -12.84
CA GLY A 307 -4.92 -11.10 -13.91
C GLY A 307 -5.56 -12.43 -14.31
N LEU A 308 -5.19 -13.55 -13.70
CA LEU A 308 -5.83 -14.85 -13.95
C LEU A 308 -6.76 -15.23 -12.81
N ARG A 309 -8.05 -15.44 -13.12
CA ARG A 309 -9.10 -15.76 -12.14
C ARG A 309 -8.80 -17.07 -11.40
N GLU A 310 -8.36 -18.07 -12.14
CA GLU A 310 -8.10 -19.43 -11.66
C GLU A 310 -6.89 -19.49 -10.73
N SER A 311 -6.05 -18.45 -10.73
CA SER A 311 -4.86 -18.37 -9.88
C SER A 311 -5.15 -17.93 -8.44
N TRP A 312 -6.39 -17.49 -8.16
CA TRP A 312 -6.79 -17.16 -6.79
C TRP A 312 -6.78 -18.41 -5.92
N THR A 313 -6.00 -18.36 -4.85
CA THR A 313 -5.88 -19.47 -3.89
C THR A 313 -6.21 -18.97 -2.49
N LYS A 314 -6.98 -19.76 -1.73
CA LYS A 314 -7.25 -19.47 -0.32
C LYS A 314 -5.97 -19.70 0.49
N LEU A 315 -5.42 -18.60 1.01
CA LEU A 315 -4.21 -18.62 1.84
C LEU A 315 -4.51 -19.13 3.25
N CYS A 316 -5.59 -18.64 3.87
CA CYS A 316 -6.06 -19.19 5.14
C CYS A 316 -7.52 -18.79 5.45
N PHE A 317 -8.01 -19.36 6.54
CA PHE A 317 -9.26 -19.00 7.18
C PHE A 317 -8.97 -18.78 8.67
N VAL A 318 -9.49 -17.67 9.19
CA VAL A 318 -9.38 -17.33 10.61
C VAL A 318 -10.79 -17.26 11.18
N SER A 319 -11.03 -17.94 12.30
CA SER A 319 -12.29 -17.88 13.04
C SER A 319 -12.03 -17.39 14.47
N GLY A 320 -12.82 -16.43 14.95
CA GLY A 320 -12.71 -15.91 16.31
C GLY A 320 -13.33 -14.51 16.44
N PRO A 321 -13.44 -13.96 17.67
CA PRO A 321 -13.90 -12.59 17.90
C PRO A 321 -12.85 -11.60 17.40
N ILE A 322 -12.86 -11.37 16.10
CA ILE A 322 -12.00 -10.40 15.42
C ILE A 322 -12.83 -9.13 15.29
N LEU A 323 -12.73 -8.26 16.30
CA LEU A 323 -13.38 -6.95 16.29
C LEU A 323 -12.56 -6.01 15.39
N HIS A 324 -13.18 -5.58 14.29
CA HIS A 324 -12.80 -4.45 13.41
C HIS A 324 -11.80 -4.74 12.25
N PRO A 325 -11.75 -3.87 11.21
CA PRO A 325 -10.97 -4.09 10.00
C PRO A 325 -9.48 -4.21 10.35
N PHE A 326 -8.82 -5.21 9.80
CA PHE A 326 -7.38 -5.36 9.94
C PHE A 326 -6.74 -5.44 8.57
N ARG A 327 -5.80 -4.52 8.32
CA ARG A 327 -4.88 -4.68 7.20
C ARG A 327 -3.88 -5.78 7.51
N ILE A 328 -3.76 -6.72 6.58
CA ILE A 328 -2.68 -7.71 6.60
C ILE A 328 -1.41 -7.01 6.15
N LEU A 329 -0.43 -6.97 7.04
CA LEU A 329 0.87 -6.37 6.78
C LEU A 329 1.84 -7.41 6.26
N HIS A 330 1.89 -8.58 6.90
CA HIS A 330 2.87 -9.61 6.57
C HIS A 330 2.31 -11.01 6.75
N PHE A 331 2.88 -11.93 5.99
CA PHE A 331 2.66 -13.36 6.08
C PHE A 331 4.00 -14.06 6.03
N THR A 332 4.28 -14.89 7.03
CA THR A 332 5.41 -15.82 6.97
C THR A 332 4.92 -17.25 7.08
N ASN A 333 5.56 -18.12 6.31
CA ASN A 333 5.48 -19.56 6.49
C ASN A 333 6.92 -20.06 6.70
N ALA A 334 7.38 -19.97 7.94
CA ALA A 334 8.72 -20.42 8.35
C ALA A 334 8.56 -21.52 9.40
N ASP A 335 9.33 -22.61 9.26
CA ASP A 335 9.37 -23.72 10.23
C ASP A 335 7.99 -24.29 10.60
N GLU A 336 7.13 -24.54 9.59
CA GLU A 336 5.76 -25.06 9.75
C GLU A 336 4.80 -24.16 10.58
N LYS A 337 5.21 -22.93 10.87
CA LYS A 337 4.39 -21.93 11.58
C LYS A 337 4.00 -20.81 10.63
N LEU A 338 2.71 -20.56 10.60
CA LEU A 338 2.12 -19.48 9.83
C LEU A 338 1.91 -18.30 10.76
N SER A 339 2.39 -17.12 10.39
CA SER A 339 2.12 -15.91 11.16
C SER A 339 1.52 -14.83 10.26
N LEU A 340 0.44 -14.20 10.73
CA LEU A 340 -0.20 -13.06 10.11
C LEU A 340 -0.03 -11.85 10.99
N LEU A 341 0.64 -10.85 10.45
CA LEU A 341 0.72 -9.57 11.11
C LEU A 341 -0.43 -8.69 10.63
N LEU A 342 -1.26 -8.31 11.57
CA LEU A 342 -2.34 -7.34 11.43
C LEU A 342 -1.89 -6.02 12.08
N GLN A 343 -2.45 -4.90 11.65
CA GLN A 343 -2.07 -3.55 12.11
C GLN A 343 -1.91 -3.40 13.63
N PHE A 344 -2.68 -4.15 14.44
CA PHE A 344 -2.59 -4.13 15.91
C PHE A 344 -2.45 -5.52 16.54
N ARG A 345 -2.29 -6.59 15.75
CA ARG A 345 -2.24 -7.95 16.27
C ARG A 345 -1.26 -8.81 15.49
N HIS A 346 -0.47 -9.60 16.18
CA HIS A 346 0.27 -10.69 15.56
C HIS A 346 -0.45 -12.00 15.85
N LEU A 347 -0.94 -12.65 14.80
CA LEU A 347 -1.62 -13.93 14.86
C LEU A 347 -0.64 -15.04 14.48
N TYR A 348 -0.56 -16.09 15.30
CA TYR A 348 0.20 -17.29 15.01
C TYR A 348 -0.75 -18.45 14.79
N PHE A 349 -0.42 -19.28 13.81
CA PHE A 349 -1.21 -20.41 13.38
C PHE A 349 -0.36 -21.67 13.36
N THR A 350 -1.03 -22.79 13.61
CA THR A 350 -0.47 -24.12 13.43
C THR A 350 -0.25 -24.42 11.94
N SER A 351 0.51 -25.49 11.66
CA SER A 351 0.70 -26.03 10.30
C SER A 351 -0.63 -26.40 9.62
N GLU A 352 -1.66 -26.74 10.40
CA GLU A 352 -3.04 -27.02 9.96
C GLU A 352 -3.89 -25.75 9.75
N ARG A 353 -3.27 -24.56 9.80
CA ARG A 353 -3.91 -23.24 9.65
C ARG A 353 -4.98 -22.94 10.71
N ARG A 354 -4.81 -23.46 11.93
CA ARG A 354 -5.67 -23.10 13.08
C ARG A 354 -4.98 -22.03 13.91
N LEU A 355 -5.73 -21.03 14.37
CA LEU A 355 -5.20 -19.96 15.22
C LEU A 355 -4.71 -20.55 16.55
N GLU A 356 -3.42 -20.37 16.86
CA GLU A 356 -2.77 -20.88 18.06
C GLU A 356 -2.60 -19.78 19.11
N LYS A 357 -2.11 -18.60 18.70
CA LYS A 357 -1.83 -17.48 19.60
C LYS A 357 -2.16 -16.15 18.96
N VAL A 358 -2.54 -15.19 19.79
CA VAL A 358 -2.76 -13.79 19.43
C VAL A 358 -1.89 -12.95 20.36
N TYR A 359 -1.09 -12.07 19.79
CA TYR A 359 -0.37 -11.03 20.53
C TYR A 359 -0.95 -9.70 20.11
N ASP A 360 -1.52 -8.95 21.03
CA ASP A 360 -1.90 -7.56 20.78
C ASP A 360 -0.62 -6.71 20.70
N LEU A 361 -0.44 -6.00 19.58
CA LEU A 361 0.56 -4.96 19.44
C LEU A 361 0.02 -3.71 20.13
N ILE A 362 0.83 -3.09 21.00
CA ILE A 362 0.44 -1.83 21.65
C ILE A 362 0.53 -0.72 20.61
N GLY A 363 -0.60 -0.08 20.35
CA GLY A 363 -0.74 1.15 19.58
C GLY A 363 -2.09 1.76 19.92
N HIS A 364 -2.18 3.10 19.89
CA HIS A 364 -3.48 3.77 19.98
C HIS A 364 -4.39 3.26 18.85
N PRO A 365 -5.73 3.18 19.00
CA PRO A 365 -6.64 2.72 17.94
C PRO A 365 -6.52 3.45 16.58
N THR A 366 -5.86 4.61 16.56
CA THR A 366 -5.56 5.40 15.35
C THR A 366 -4.14 5.16 14.79
N SER A 367 -3.27 4.41 15.48
CA SER A 367 -1.89 4.16 15.05
C SER A 367 -1.85 3.31 13.78
N GLN A 368 -0.82 3.49 12.96
CA GLN A 368 -0.70 2.82 11.66
C GLN A 368 0.60 2.03 11.59
N ALA A 369 0.52 0.71 11.44
CA ALA A 369 1.69 -0.11 11.11
C ALA A 369 1.78 -0.34 9.61
N THR A 370 3.00 -0.39 9.08
CA THR A 370 3.28 -0.71 7.68
C THR A 370 4.59 -1.50 7.58
N LEU A 371 4.65 -2.44 6.65
CA LEU A 371 5.95 -3.02 6.29
C LEU A 371 6.77 -1.97 5.53
N TYR A 372 8.06 -1.95 5.81
CA TYR A 372 9.02 -1.18 5.06
C TYR A 372 10.05 -2.09 4.41
N VAL A 373 10.29 -1.83 3.14
CA VAL A 373 11.44 -2.36 2.42
C VAL A 373 12.40 -1.21 2.21
N GLU A 374 13.57 -1.32 2.84
CA GLU A 374 14.69 -0.42 2.66
C GLU A 374 14.98 -0.23 1.16
N SER A 375 15.08 1.03 0.69
CA SER A 375 15.30 1.34 -0.73
C SER A 375 16.20 2.56 -0.96
N LEU A 376 17.08 2.51 -1.97
CA LEU A 376 17.98 3.63 -2.35
C LEU A 376 17.35 4.63 -3.34
N VAL A 377 16.05 4.49 -3.63
CA VAL A 377 15.32 5.41 -4.51
C VAL A 377 15.53 6.86 -4.07
N GLY A 378 16.02 7.70 -4.97
CA GLY A 378 16.05 9.15 -4.77
C GLY A 378 14.71 9.77 -5.16
N LEU A 379 14.23 10.72 -4.35
CA LEU A 379 13.02 11.49 -4.65
C LEU A 379 13.34 12.86 -5.27
N THR A 380 14.58 13.31 -5.15
CA THR A 380 15.05 14.57 -5.73
C THR A 380 16.03 14.29 -6.86
N GLN A 381 15.85 14.95 -8.00
CA GLN A 381 16.89 14.95 -9.05
C GLN A 381 18.06 15.79 -8.53
N ARG A 382 19.24 15.16 -8.41
CA ARG A 382 20.50 15.84 -8.06
C ARG A 382 21.35 16.10 -9.28
#